data_AF-A0A9Q0P9Q5-F1
#
_entry.id   AF-A0A9Q0P9Q5-F1
#
_cell.length_a   1.000
_cell.length_b   1.000
_cell.length_c   1.000
_cell.angle_alpha   90.00
_cell.angle_beta   90.00
_cell.angle_gamma   90.00
#
_symmetry.space_group_name_H-M   'P 1'
#
loop_
_entity.id
_entity.type
_entity.pdbx_description
1 polymer ?
#
loop_
_entity_poly.entity_id
_entity_poly.type
_entity_poly.pdbx_seq_one_letter_code
_entity_poly.pdbx_strand_id
1 'polypeptide(L)'
;MAGEDLKTQVTVEENGNGTKEEEKNGNLEASVSKENCESSDVFSVIQKEEGETKGDCLLRKKEFPKQTDPPTIPVMDLFPSGEFPEGEIQQYKDDNLWRITSEEKRALERLAKLMYNSVRQAAEVHRQVRKYMKSILKPGMLMTDPCENTVRKLISENGLQAGIVFPAGCSLNWVAAHWTPNTGHKTVLQYDDVMKLDFGTHIDGTKD
;
A
#
# COMPACT_ATOMS: atom_id res chain seq x y z
N MET A 1 23.49 -31.52 47.51
CA MET A 1 24.89 -31.60 47.97
C MET A 1 25.67 -32.30 46.88
N ALA A 2 26.86 -31.78 46.52
CA ALA A 2 27.67 -32.17 45.33
C ALA A 2 26.93 -31.99 43.99
N GLY A 3 27.46 -31.32 42.94
CA GLY A 3 28.71 -30.59 42.80
C GLY A 3 29.86 -31.44 42.28
N GLU A 4 30.24 -31.23 41.00
CA GLU A 4 31.62 -30.93 40.55
C GLU A 4 31.69 -30.78 39.01
N ASP A 5 32.40 -29.74 38.56
CA ASP A 5 32.75 -29.52 37.15
C ASP A 5 33.95 -30.38 36.75
N LEU A 6 33.98 -30.90 35.51
CA LEU A 6 35.23 -31.28 34.86
C LEU A 6 35.37 -30.65 33.48
N LYS A 7 36.47 -29.90 33.33
CA LYS A 7 36.88 -29.17 32.12
C LYS A 7 38.19 -29.81 31.65
N THR A 8 38.30 -30.22 30.39
CA THR A 8 39.57 -30.80 29.86
C THR A 8 39.99 -30.15 28.55
N GLN A 9 41.30 -29.88 28.49
CA GLN A 9 42.09 -29.21 27.45
C GLN A 9 42.92 -30.24 26.65
N VAL A 10 43.50 -30.02 25.47
CA VAL A 10 43.49 -28.97 24.42
C VAL A 10 44.27 -29.56 23.23
N THR A 11 43.95 -29.23 21.97
CA THR A 11 45.00 -28.92 20.96
C THR A 11 44.46 -28.22 19.70
N VAL A 12 45.30 -27.33 19.17
CA VAL A 12 45.21 -26.70 17.84
C VAL A 12 46.23 -27.39 16.94
N GLU A 13 45.94 -27.55 15.65
CA GLU A 13 46.99 -27.70 14.63
C GLU A 13 46.83 -26.63 13.54
N GLU A 14 47.80 -25.71 13.50
CA GLU A 14 48.09 -24.89 12.33
C GLU A 14 48.92 -25.71 11.34
N ASN A 15 48.80 -25.43 10.04
CA ASN A 15 49.93 -25.56 9.11
C ASN A 15 49.74 -24.57 7.96
N GLY A 16 50.72 -23.68 7.78
CA GLY A 16 50.76 -22.70 6.70
C GLY A 16 51.98 -22.88 5.79
N ASN A 17 52.38 -21.79 5.13
CA ASN A 17 53.57 -21.64 4.27
C ASN A 17 53.43 -22.29 2.86
N GLY A 18 53.87 -21.69 1.75
CA GLY A 18 54.40 -20.33 1.54
C GLY A 18 55.00 -20.14 0.13
N THR A 19 54.59 -19.06 -0.56
CA THR A 19 55.28 -18.25 -1.59
C THR A 19 56.11 -18.86 -2.75
N LYS A 20 55.77 -18.47 -3.99
CA LYS A 20 56.56 -17.65 -4.98
C LYS A 20 55.99 -17.82 -6.40
N GLU A 21 55.41 -16.78 -6.99
CA GLU A 21 56.03 -15.80 -7.93
C GLU A 21 56.39 -16.37 -9.32
N GLU A 22 55.67 -15.91 -10.36
CA GLU A 22 56.26 -15.60 -11.67
C GLU A 22 55.36 -14.58 -12.43
N GLU A 23 55.98 -13.59 -13.06
CA GLU A 23 55.29 -12.47 -13.73
C GLU A 23 54.81 -12.83 -15.15
N LYS A 24 53.76 -12.13 -15.63
CA LYS A 24 53.71 -11.70 -17.05
C LYS A 24 52.81 -10.49 -17.28
N ASN A 25 53.39 -9.48 -17.93
CA ASN A 25 52.76 -8.20 -18.24
C ASN A 25 51.61 -8.29 -19.25
N GLY A 26 50.60 -7.44 -19.05
CA GLY A 26 49.51 -7.19 -20.00
C GLY A 26 48.98 -5.75 -19.83
N ASN A 27 49.69 -4.78 -20.39
CA ASN A 27 49.35 -3.35 -20.34
C ASN A 27 48.29 -3.00 -21.41
N LEU A 28 47.19 -2.34 -21.05
CA LEU A 28 46.46 -1.45 -21.96
C LEU A 28 45.58 -0.42 -21.22
N GLU A 29 46.13 0.79 -21.10
CA GLU A 29 45.52 2.13 -21.01
C GLU A 29 44.21 2.35 -20.20
N ALA A 30 44.36 3.03 -19.07
CA ALA A 30 43.26 3.73 -18.41
C ALA A 30 43.00 5.10 -19.07
N SER A 31 41.74 5.37 -19.44
CA SER A 31 41.28 6.73 -19.79
C SER A 31 40.33 7.27 -18.72
N VAL A 32 40.67 8.44 -18.19
CA VAL A 32 39.96 9.11 -17.09
C VAL A 32 38.85 10.01 -17.63
N SER A 33 37.62 9.83 -17.14
CA SER A 33 36.62 10.92 -17.15
C SER A 33 35.53 10.77 -16.08
N LYS A 34 35.78 11.41 -14.93
CA LYS A 34 34.85 12.16 -14.06
C LYS A 34 33.56 11.49 -13.56
N GLU A 35 33.61 11.19 -12.26
CA GLU A 35 32.46 11.23 -11.36
C GLU A 35 31.97 12.68 -11.13
N ASN A 36 30.67 12.86 -10.88
CA ASN A 36 30.06 13.97 -10.14
C ASN A 36 28.64 13.49 -9.75
N CYS A 37 28.29 13.21 -8.50
CA CYS A 37 28.17 14.11 -7.34
C CYS A 37 26.96 15.06 -7.42
N GLU A 38 26.03 14.82 -6.49
CA GLU A 38 24.97 15.65 -5.89
C GLU A 38 24.49 16.94 -6.59
N SER A 39 23.17 17.05 -6.77
CA SER A 39 22.48 18.33 -6.92
C SER A 39 21.48 18.54 -5.77
N SER A 40 21.96 19.18 -4.70
CA SER A 40 21.10 19.76 -3.66
C SER A 40 20.52 21.09 -4.13
N ASP A 41 19.24 21.14 -4.51
CA ASP A 41 18.56 22.42 -4.76
C ASP A 41 18.04 23.02 -3.45
N VAL A 42 18.94 23.72 -2.78
CA VAL A 42 18.61 24.71 -1.76
C VAL A 42 17.97 25.91 -2.46
N PHE A 43 16.68 26.18 -2.23
CA PHE A 43 16.15 27.52 -2.48
C PHE A 43 16.13 28.34 -1.19
N SER A 44 16.61 29.57 -1.31
CA SER A 44 17.18 30.33 -0.21
C SER A 44 16.15 31.12 0.60
N VAL A 45 16.46 31.27 1.89
CA VAL A 45 15.88 32.34 2.72
C VAL A 45 16.36 33.68 2.15
N ILE A 46 15.44 34.46 1.60
CA ILE A 46 15.65 35.87 1.30
C ILE A 46 14.80 36.68 2.27
N GLN A 47 15.47 37.33 3.23
CA GLN A 47 14.87 38.44 3.96
C GLN A 47 14.63 39.60 3.00
N LYS A 48 13.43 40.20 3.04
CA LYS A 48 13.22 41.56 2.55
C LYS A 48 12.41 42.34 3.56
N GLU A 49 12.92 43.53 3.84
CA GLU A 49 12.34 44.52 4.74
C GLU A 49 11.08 45.16 4.13
N GLU A 50 10.42 45.97 4.94
CA GLU A 50 9.08 46.50 4.72
C GLU A 50 8.95 47.43 3.51
N GLY A 51 7.77 47.41 2.88
CA GLY A 51 7.39 48.32 1.81
C GLY A 51 5.98 48.05 1.33
N GLU A 52 5.00 48.82 1.81
CA GLU A 52 3.60 48.65 1.42
C GLU A 52 3.37 48.94 -0.07
N THR A 53 2.65 48.05 -0.76
CA THR A 53 1.58 48.47 -1.68
C THR A 53 0.60 47.33 -1.92
N LYS A 54 -0.70 47.66 -1.98
CA LYS A 54 -1.79 46.67 -1.95
C LYS A 54 -1.95 45.92 -3.28
N GLY A 55 -1.97 44.60 -3.20
CA GLY A 55 -2.39 43.70 -4.28
C GLY A 55 -2.92 42.40 -3.69
N ASP A 56 -4.24 42.24 -3.69
CA ASP A 56 -4.92 41.08 -3.08
C ASP A 56 -4.65 39.82 -3.93
N CYS A 57 -3.64 39.05 -3.53
CA CYS A 57 -3.30 37.78 -4.17
C CYS A 57 -3.99 36.64 -3.43
N LEU A 58 -5.21 36.32 -3.86
CA LEU A 58 -5.99 35.17 -3.41
C LEU A 58 -5.11 33.91 -3.34
N LEU A 59 -4.90 33.40 -2.12
CA LEU A 59 -4.29 32.11 -1.88
C LEU A 59 -5.08 31.03 -2.62
N ARG A 60 -4.61 30.65 -3.82
CA ARG A 60 -5.15 29.54 -4.59
C ARG A 60 -4.99 28.27 -3.77
N LYS A 61 -6.06 27.88 -3.09
CA LYS A 61 -6.19 26.54 -2.49
C LYS A 61 -5.86 25.55 -3.61
N LYS A 62 -4.83 24.72 -3.42
CA LYS A 62 -4.60 23.55 -4.27
C LYS A 62 -5.83 22.67 -4.14
N GLU A 63 -6.71 22.70 -5.14
CA GLU A 63 -7.84 21.78 -5.18
C GLU A 63 -7.27 20.37 -5.38
N PHE A 64 -7.57 19.48 -4.43
CA PHE A 64 -7.26 18.07 -4.59
C PHE A 64 -8.05 17.51 -5.79
N PRO A 65 -7.45 16.62 -6.60
CA PRO A 65 -8.15 15.97 -7.70
C PRO A 65 -9.42 15.28 -7.16
N LYS A 66 -10.55 15.55 -7.82
CA LYS A 66 -11.85 14.96 -7.47
C LYS A 66 -12.09 13.74 -8.36
N GLN A 67 -12.61 12.66 -7.76
CA GLN A 67 -13.06 11.47 -8.51
C GLN A 67 -14.19 11.82 -9.49
N THR A 68 -14.23 11.12 -10.62
CA THR A 68 -15.25 11.23 -11.67
C THR A 68 -16.54 10.48 -11.33
N ASP A 69 -17.59 10.70 -12.12
CA ASP A 69 -18.81 9.89 -12.11
C ASP A 69 -19.11 9.43 -13.56
N PRO A 70 -18.98 8.13 -13.89
CA PRO A 70 -18.55 7.02 -13.03
C PRO A 70 -17.07 7.17 -12.59
N PRO A 71 -16.66 6.53 -11.48
CA PRO A 71 -15.31 6.67 -10.95
C PRO A 71 -14.30 5.95 -11.84
N THR A 72 -13.27 6.68 -12.30
CA THR A 72 -12.27 6.18 -13.24
C THR A 72 -10.83 6.54 -12.88
N ILE A 73 -10.60 7.51 -11.99
CA ILE A 73 -9.25 7.94 -11.60
C ILE A 73 -8.71 6.97 -10.54
N PRO A 74 -7.51 6.37 -10.72
CA PRO A 74 -6.86 5.53 -9.73
C PRO A 74 -6.73 6.21 -8.36
N VAL A 75 -6.87 5.46 -7.28
CA VAL A 75 -6.79 6.02 -5.92
C VAL A 75 -5.39 6.59 -5.61
N MET A 76 -4.32 6.07 -6.21
CA MET A 76 -2.97 6.65 -6.08
C MET A 76 -2.92 8.10 -6.58
N ASP A 77 -3.53 8.38 -7.73
CA ASP A 77 -3.51 9.71 -8.37
C ASP A 77 -4.36 10.73 -7.59
N LEU A 78 -5.36 10.24 -6.83
CA LEU A 78 -6.16 11.07 -5.93
C LEU A 78 -5.38 11.56 -4.69
N PHE A 79 -4.36 10.80 -4.27
CA PHE A 79 -3.54 11.10 -3.09
C PHE A 79 -2.04 11.21 -3.45
N PRO A 80 -1.58 12.30 -4.11
CA PRO A 80 -0.18 12.46 -4.51
C PRO A 80 0.84 12.52 -3.36
N SER A 81 0.39 12.62 -2.10
CA SER A 81 1.23 12.48 -0.91
C SER A 81 1.66 11.04 -0.64
N GLY A 82 0.99 10.06 -1.24
CA GLY A 82 1.14 8.65 -0.90
C GLY A 82 0.57 8.28 0.47
N GLU A 83 -0.15 9.19 1.16
CA GLU A 83 -0.81 8.91 2.45
C GLU A 83 -2.32 8.78 2.26
N PHE A 84 -2.85 7.59 2.58
CA PHE A 84 -4.26 7.26 2.39
C PHE A 84 -5.09 7.46 3.66
N PRO A 85 -6.39 7.78 3.54
CA PRO A 85 -7.25 8.12 4.68
C PRO A 85 -7.38 6.95 5.67
N GLU A 86 -7.41 7.28 6.96
CA GLU A 86 -7.48 6.27 8.02
C GLU A 86 -8.86 5.60 8.12
N GLY A 87 -8.86 4.42 8.75
CA GLY A 87 -10.08 3.73 9.17
C GLY A 87 -10.73 4.40 10.39
N GLU A 88 -11.80 3.78 10.90
CA GLU A 88 -12.27 4.08 12.24
C GLU A 88 -11.26 3.51 13.26
N ILE A 89 -10.63 4.37 14.06
CA ILE A 89 -9.72 3.95 15.12
C ILE A 89 -10.53 3.77 16.40
N GLN A 90 -10.68 2.51 16.82
CA GLN A 90 -11.33 2.16 18.09
C GLN A 90 -10.29 1.83 19.16
N GLN A 91 -10.58 2.22 20.40
CA GLN A 91 -9.78 1.80 21.55
C GLN A 91 -10.11 0.36 21.90
N TYR A 92 -9.10 -0.42 22.29
CA TYR A 92 -9.29 -1.74 22.86
C TYR A 92 -10.13 -1.65 24.14
N LYS A 93 -10.97 -2.65 24.38
CA LYS A 93 -11.76 -2.76 25.63
C LYS A 93 -10.83 -2.96 26.84
N ASP A 94 -11.37 -2.65 28.02
CA ASP A 94 -10.74 -2.86 29.32
C ASP A 94 -9.38 -2.12 29.47
N ASP A 95 -8.51 -2.55 30.39
CA ASP A 95 -7.25 -1.86 30.74
C ASP A 95 -6.12 -2.03 29.69
N ASN A 96 -6.43 -1.74 28.43
CA ASN A 96 -5.51 -1.80 27.30
C ASN A 96 -4.88 -0.44 26.91
N LEU A 97 -5.02 0.59 27.76
CA LEU A 97 -4.52 1.95 27.51
C LEU A 97 -3.00 1.98 27.19
N TRP A 98 -2.24 1.04 27.77
CA TRP A 98 -0.82 0.84 27.55
C TRP A 98 -0.44 0.62 26.08
N ARG A 99 -1.35 0.10 25.24
CA ARG A 99 -1.14 -0.07 23.79
C ARG A 99 -1.00 1.27 23.06
N ILE A 100 -1.57 2.35 23.61
CA ILE A 100 -1.54 3.71 23.07
C ILE A 100 -0.50 4.57 23.80
N THR A 101 -0.32 4.35 25.11
CA THR A 101 0.58 5.16 25.94
C THR A 101 2.04 4.69 25.91
N SER A 102 2.31 3.40 25.72
CA SER A 102 3.68 2.86 25.66
C SER A 102 4.45 3.37 24.43
N GLU A 103 5.64 3.90 24.67
CA GLU A 103 6.54 4.37 23.61
C GLU A 103 6.98 3.23 22.68
N GLU A 104 7.26 2.06 23.23
CA GLU A 104 7.61 0.86 22.46
C GLU A 104 6.51 0.49 21.45
N LYS A 105 5.23 0.55 21.87
CA LYS A 105 4.11 0.23 20.98
C LYS A 105 3.89 1.29 19.91
N ARG A 106 4.10 2.57 20.22
CA ARG A 106 4.13 3.63 19.20
C ARG A 106 5.29 3.48 18.22
N ALA A 107 6.46 3.00 18.67
CA ALA A 107 7.60 2.76 17.80
C ALA A 107 7.31 1.61 16.81
N LEU A 108 6.73 0.51 17.28
CA LEU A 108 6.27 -0.59 16.44
C LEU A 108 5.20 -0.15 15.42
N GLU A 109 4.21 0.64 15.85
CA GLU A 109 3.18 1.20 14.96
C GLU A 109 3.77 2.03 13.81
N ARG A 110 4.82 2.83 14.10
CA ARG A 110 5.54 3.62 13.08
C ARG A 110 6.27 2.73 12.07
N LEU A 111 6.84 1.60 12.50
CA LEU A 111 7.49 0.64 11.60
C LEU A 111 6.47 -0.02 10.67
N ALA A 112 5.30 -0.38 11.19
CA ALA A 112 4.19 -0.97 10.42
C ALA A 112 3.45 0.05 9.50
N LYS A 113 3.80 1.34 9.53
CA LYS A 113 3.11 2.41 8.77
C LYS A 113 2.94 2.09 7.28
N LEU A 114 3.95 1.49 6.64
CA LEU A 114 3.89 1.12 5.21
C LEU A 114 2.79 0.09 4.94
N MET A 115 2.74 -1.00 5.72
CA MET A 115 1.70 -2.02 5.62
C MET A 115 0.30 -1.43 5.83
N TYR A 116 0.13 -0.59 6.88
CA TYR A 116 -1.14 0.08 7.11
C TYR A 116 -1.55 0.99 5.95
N ASN A 117 -0.58 1.65 5.30
CA ASN A 117 -0.84 2.53 4.18
C ASN A 117 -1.34 1.75 2.94
N SER A 118 -0.72 0.60 2.62
CA SER A 118 -1.21 -0.31 1.56
C SER A 118 -2.64 -0.82 1.84
N VAL A 119 -2.95 -1.16 3.10
CA VAL A 119 -4.31 -1.55 3.51
C VAL A 119 -5.31 -0.38 3.40
N ARG A 120 -4.91 0.85 3.77
CA ARG A 120 -5.73 2.06 3.63
C ARG A 120 -6.02 2.38 2.15
N GLN A 121 -5.04 2.22 1.26
CA GLN A 121 -5.23 2.36 -0.19
C GLN A 121 -6.30 1.39 -0.70
N ALA A 122 -6.15 0.09 -0.39
CA ALA A 122 -7.10 -0.94 -0.79
C ALA A 122 -8.51 -0.68 -0.22
N ALA A 123 -8.60 -0.23 1.04
CA ALA A 123 -9.86 0.13 1.68
C ALA A 123 -10.54 1.36 1.05
N GLU A 124 -9.78 2.37 0.61
CA GLU A 124 -10.33 3.55 -0.06
C GLU A 124 -10.86 3.20 -1.47
N VAL A 125 -10.17 2.34 -2.22
CA VAL A 125 -10.73 1.75 -3.45
C VAL A 125 -12.07 1.07 -3.15
N HIS A 126 -12.12 0.19 -2.14
CA HIS A 126 -13.33 -0.52 -1.76
C HIS A 126 -14.47 0.44 -1.36
N ARG A 127 -14.18 1.54 -0.64
CA ARG A 127 -15.15 2.59 -0.30
C ARG A 127 -15.74 3.26 -1.54
N GLN A 128 -14.91 3.65 -2.51
CA GLN A 128 -15.35 4.31 -3.74
C GLN A 128 -16.17 3.35 -4.62
N VAL A 129 -15.70 2.12 -4.82
CA VAL A 129 -16.42 1.07 -5.56
C VAL A 129 -17.78 0.81 -4.92
N ARG A 130 -17.84 0.55 -3.60
CA ARG A 130 -19.10 0.27 -2.89
C ARG A 130 -20.10 1.44 -3.00
N LYS A 131 -19.61 2.68 -2.94
CA LYS A 131 -20.44 3.89 -3.09
C LYS A 131 -21.05 3.98 -4.50
N TYR A 132 -20.27 3.68 -5.54
CA TYR A 132 -20.73 3.64 -6.93
C TYR A 132 -21.67 2.46 -7.20
N MET A 133 -21.33 1.26 -6.72
CA MET A 133 -22.21 0.09 -6.82
C MET A 133 -23.60 0.38 -6.24
N LYS A 134 -23.68 1.08 -5.10
CA LYS A 134 -24.96 1.49 -4.49
C LYS A 134 -25.78 2.47 -5.35
N SER A 135 -25.19 3.28 -6.24
CA SER A 135 -25.96 4.19 -7.11
C SER A 135 -26.48 3.50 -8.37
N ILE A 136 -25.75 2.50 -8.89
CA ILE A 136 -26.14 1.78 -10.10
C ILE A 136 -27.09 0.60 -9.83
N LEU A 137 -26.87 -0.16 -8.75
CA LEU A 137 -27.60 -1.42 -8.46
C LEU A 137 -29.11 -1.20 -8.33
N LYS A 138 -29.86 -1.75 -9.28
CA LYS A 138 -31.32 -1.68 -9.36
C LYS A 138 -31.89 -3.00 -9.90
N PRO A 139 -33.15 -3.35 -9.54
CA PRO A 139 -33.86 -4.45 -10.17
C PRO A 139 -33.93 -4.30 -11.70
N GLY A 140 -33.89 -5.41 -12.42
CA GLY A 140 -33.78 -5.44 -13.88
C GLY A 140 -32.35 -5.44 -14.41
N MET A 141 -31.33 -5.26 -13.57
CA MET A 141 -29.92 -5.43 -13.95
C MET A 141 -29.53 -6.90 -14.03
N LEU A 142 -28.73 -7.24 -15.05
CA LEU A 142 -28.11 -8.56 -15.18
C LEU A 142 -26.95 -8.68 -14.18
N MET A 143 -26.78 -9.84 -13.56
CA MET A 143 -25.78 -10.03 -12.48
C MET A 143 -24.32 -10.00 -12.96
N THR A 144 -24.06 -9.98 -14.27
CA THR A 144 -22.72 -9.83 -14.87
C THR A 144 -22.01 -8.59 -14.34
N ASP A 145 -20.80 -8.78 -13.82
CA ASP A 145 -20.31 -7.94 -12.73
C ASP A 145 -19.73 -6.57 -13.18
N PRO A 146 -20.38 -5.44 -12.86
CA PRO A 146 -19.77 -4.12 -13.05
C PRO A 146 -18.76 -3.78 -11.95
N CYS A 147 -18.78 -4.49 -10.80
CA CYS A 147 -17.90 -4.25 -9.66
C CYS A 147 -16.44 -4.50 -10.04
N GLU A 148 -16.10 -5.69 -10.56
CA GLU A 148 -14.73 -6.04 -10.93
C GLU A 148 -14.11 -5.03 -11.90
N ASN A 149 -14.87 -4.62 -12.91
CA ASN A 149 -14.42 -3.66 -13.92
C ASN A 149 -14.10 -2.28 -13.33
N THR A 150 -14.83 -1.85 -12.31
CA THR A 150 -14.55 -0.60 -11.58
C THR A 150 -13.39 -0.78 -10.60
N VAL A 151 -13.29 -1.93 -9.91
CA VAL A 151 -12.16 -2.24 -9.02
C VAL A 151 -10.84 -2.18 -9.78
N ARG A 152 -10.72 -2.91 -10.91
CA ARG A 152 -9.48 -3.00 -11.71
C ARG A 152 -8.96 -1.62 -12.15
N LYS A 153 -9.87 -0.70 -12.49
CA LYS A 153 -9.57 0.69 -12.84
C LYS A 153 -9.08 1.51 -11.64
N LEU A 154 -9.84 1.48 -10.54
CA LEU A 154 -9.55 2.32 -9.37
C LEU A 154 -8.33 1.88 -8.57
N ILE A 155 -8.01 0.58 -8.60
CA ILE A 155 -6.81 0.05 -7.95
C ILE A 155 -5.55 0.15 -8.84
N SER A 156 -5.72 0.40 -10.14
CA SER A 156 -4.67 0.24 -11.15
C SER A 156 -4.06 -1.16 -11.12
N GLU A 157 -4.84 -2.16 -11.57
CA GLU A 157 -4.46 -3.58 -11.51
C GLU A 157 -3.06 -3.84 -12.11
N ASN A 158 -2.19 -4.44 -11.30
CA ASN A 158 -0.79 -4.71 -11.63
C ASN A 158 -0.38 -6.09 -11.10
N GLY A 159 -0.86 -7.14 -11.77
CA GLY A 159 -0.52 -8.53 -11.45
C GLY A 159 -0.77 -8.88 -9.98
N LEU A 160 0.28 -9.30 -9.27
CA LEU A 160 0.23 -9.65 -7.84
C LEU A 160 0.46 -8.45 -6.90
N GLN A 161 0.83 -7.28 -7.41
CA GLN A 161 1.09 -6.08 -6.61
C GLN A 161 -0.19 -5.31 -6.27
N ALA A 162 -1.16 -5.25 -7.19
CA ALA A 162 -2.40 -4.52 -6.97
C ALA A 162 -3.55 -5.22 -7.71
N GLY A 163 -4.65 -5.55 -7.03
CA GLY A 163 -5.70 -6.33 -7.66
C GLY A 163 -6.89 -6.71 -6.79
N ILE A 164 -7.73 -7.58 -7.37
CA ILE A 164 -8.90 -8.19 -6.73
C ILE A 164 -8.43 -9.40 -5.92
N VAL A 165 -8.83 -9.50 -4.65
CA VAL A 165 -8.41 -10.60 -3.75
C VAL A 165 -9.18 -11.89 -4.04
N PHE A 166 -10.48 -11.76 -4.32
CA PHE A 166 -11.39 -12.87 -4.59
C PHE A 166 -12.52 -12.40 -5.52
N PRO A 167 -13.13 -13.31 -6.32
CA PRO A 167 -14.22 -12.95 -7.23
C PRO A 167 -15.35 -12.27 -6.49
N ALA A 168 -15.91 -11.21 -7.07
CA ALA A 168 -16.98 -10.47 -6.41
C ALA A 168 -18.25 -11.35 -6.31
N GLY A 169 -18.66 -11.61 -5.07
CA GLY A 169 -19.83 -12.40 -4.72
C GLY A 169 -21.08 -11.51 -4.71
N CYS A 170 -22.14 -11.98 -5.34
CA CYS A 170 -23.42 -11.27 -5.46
C CYS A 170 -24.59 -12.18 -5.07
N SER A 171 -24.44 -12.88 -3.95
CA SER A 171 -25.28 -14.01 -3.54
C SER A 171 -26.72 -13.57 -3.21
N LEU A 172 -27.71 -14.27 -3.75
CA LEU A 172 -29.14 -13.90 -3.66
C LEU A 172 -29.90 -14.76 -2.64
N ASN A 173 -30.83 -14.13 -1.91
CA ASN A 173 -31.83 -14.79 -1.06
C ASN A 173 -31.21 -15.79 -0.07
N TRP A 174 -31.59 -17.06 -0.15
CA TRP A 174 -31.13 -18.15 0.73
C TRP A 174 -29.64 -18.49 0.56
N VAL A 175 -29.00 -18.10 -0.54
CA VAL A 175 -27.57 -18.29 -0.75
C VAL A 175 -26.83 -17.20 0.03
N ALA A 176 -26.12 -17.58 1.09
CA ALA A 176 -25.47 -16.63 1.99
C ALA A 176 -24.25 -15.94 1.34
N ALA A 177 -23.35 -16.73 0.75
CA ALA A 177 -22.05 -16.28 0.23
C ALA A 177 -21.56 -17.18 -0.93
N HIS A 178 -20.40 -16.82 -1.50
CA HIS A 178 -19.64 -17.59 -2.49
C HIS A 178 -20.36 -17.90 -3.83
N TRP A 179 -21.46 -17.20 -4.14
CA TRP A 179 -22.06 -17.24 -5.47
C TRP A 179 -21.71 -15.98 -6.27
N THR A 180 -21.14 -16.21 -7.47
CA THR A 180 -20.83 -15.23 -8.50
C THR A 180 -21.22 -15.83 -9.88
N PRO A 181 -21.75 -15.05 -10.84
CA PRO A 181 -22.23 -15.58 -12.11
C PRO A 181 -21.10 -15.93 -13.07
N ASN A 182 -21.09 -17.18 -13.53
CA ASN A 182 -20.23 -17.61 -14.63
C ASN A 182 -20.60 -16.91 -15.96
N THR A 183 -19.66 -16.91 -16.91
CA THR A 183 -19.87 -16.38 -18.26
C THR A 183 -21.14 -16.94 -18.91
N GLY A 184 -22.01 -16.04 -19.39
CA GLY A 184 -23.28 -16.42 -20.03
C GLY A 184 -24.45 -16.68 -19.06
N HIS A 185 -24.27 -16.56 -17.74
CA HIS A 185 -25.37 -16.64 -16.79
C HIS A 185 -26.35 -15.46 -16.97
N LYS A 186 -27.66 -15.74 -17.03
CA LYS A 186 -28.71 -14.76 -17.35
C LYS A 186 -29.55 -14.34 -16.14
N THR A 187 -29.04 -14.51 -14.93
CA THR A 187 -29.76 -14.02 -13.73
C THR A 187 -29.89 -12.51 -13.80
N VAL A 188 -31.09 -12.03 -13.52
CA VAL A 188 -31.44 -10.63 -13.40
C VAL A 188 -31.88 -10.39 -11.96
N LEU A 189 -31.37 -9.33 -11.34
CA LEU A 189 -31.76 -8.93 -9.98
C LEU A 189 -33.24 -8.54 -9.96
N GLN A 190 -34.03 -9.14 -9.08
CA GLN A 190 -35.45 -8.83 -8.90
C GLN A 190 -35.68 -7.77 -7.82
N TYR A 191 -36.91 -7.29 -7.70
CA TYR A 191 -37.28 -6.28 -6.69
C TYR A 191 -37.26 -6.85 -5.26
N ASP A 192 -37.75 -8.08 -5.08
CA ASP A 192 -37.83 -8.75 -3.79
C ASP A 192 -36.53 -9.49 -3.39
N ASP A 193 -35.46 -9.39 -4.19
CA ASP A 193 -34.21 -10.10 -3.95
C ASP A 193 -33.36 -9.45 -2.84
N VAL A 194 -32.88 -10.28 -1.90
CA VAL A 194 -31.86 -9.88 -0.91
C VAL A 194 -30.47 -10.28 -1.40
N MET A 195 -29.82 -9.35 -2.10
CA MET A 195 -28.45 -9.51 -2.59
C MET A 195 -27.40 -9.14 -1.53
N LYS A 196 -26.41 -10.01 -1.33
CA LYS A 196 -25.19 -9.72 -0.59
C LYS A 196 -24.08 -9.47 -1.59
N LEU A 197 -23.54 -8.24 -1.62
CA LEU A 197 -22.37 -7.87 -2.41
C LEU A 197 -21.12 -7.94 -1.54
N ASP A 198 -20.18 -8.80 -1.91
CA ASP A 198 -18.94 -9.09 -1.18
C ASP A 198 -17.77 -9.09 -2.17
N PHE A 199 -16.75 -8.26 -1.95
CA PHE A 199 -15.60 -8.13 -2.85
C PHE A 199 -14.36 -7.64 -2.08
N GLY A 200 -13.18 -8.09 -2.51
CA GLY A 200 -11.91 -7.77 -1.85
C GLY A 200 -10.91 -7.07 -2.77
N THR A 201 -10.17 -6.10 -2.22
CA THR A 201 -9.07 -5.37 -2.87
C THR A 201 -7.78 -5.54 -2.08
N HIS A 202 -6.63 -5.63 -2.75
CA HIS A 202 -5.32 -5.63 -2.10
C HIS A 202 -4.31 -4.75 -2.82
N ILE A 203 -3.33 -4.29 -2.03
CA ILE A 203 -2.05 -3.76 -2.46
C ILE A 203 -0.96 -4.60 -1.74
N ASP A 204 0.06 -5.01 -2.49
CA ASP A 204 1.20 -5.89 -2.14
C ASP A 204 0.88 -7.24 -1.50
N GLY A 205 -0.41 -7.61 -1.45
CA GLY A 205 -0.89 -8.88 -0.90
C GLY A 205 -0.63 -9.05 0.60
N THR A 206 -0.24 -7.96 1.29
CA THR A 206 0.24 -7.94 2.67
C THR A 206 1.21 -9.08 2.98
N LYS A 207 2.40 -9.03 2.37
CA LYS A 207 3.56 -9.78 2.86
C LYS A 207 4.06 -9.16 4.17
N ASP A 208 4.07 -9.97 5.22
CA ASP A 208 4.93 -9.79 6.40
C ASP A 208 6.39 -10.19 6.07
#